data_AF-A0A2K3MWF9-F1
#
_entry.id   AF-A0A2K3MWF9-F1
#
_cell.length_a   1.000
_cell.length_b   1.000
_cell.length_c   1.000
_cell.angle_alpha   90.00
_cell.angle_beta   90.00
_cell.angle_gamma   90.00
#
_symmetry.space_group_name_H-M   'P 1'
#
loop_
_entity.id
_entity.type
_entity.pdbx_description
1 polymer ?
#
loop_
_entity_poly.entity_id
_entity_poly.type
_entity_poly.pdbx_seq_one_letter_code
_entity_poly.pdbx_strand_id
1 'polypeptide(L)'
;MGRIFVVELEGRSYRCKFCKTHLALADDLISRLLKRIIAGALLHCGCATSSHGLNVTSIVNTTIGTPEERVMLSGLHTVADIFCCCCGQIVGWKYESAHEKSQKYKEGKFVLERGRIVDDVDFSTEFFIDSHANMSDGEDA
;
A
#
# COMPACT_ATOMS: atom_id res chain seq x y z
N MET A 1 17.05 -13.88 22.14
CA MET A 1 16.31 -12.76 21.52
C MET A 1 16.98 -12.48 20.18
N GLY A 2 16.38 -12.90 19.06
CA GLY A 2 16.96 -12.75 17.71
C GLY A 2 16.98 -11.29 17.28
N ARG A 3 17.96 -10.90 16.45
CA ARG A 3 18.02 -9.56 15.85
C ARG A 3 17.09 -9.52 14.63
N ILE A 4 16.21 -8.54 14.57
CA ILE A 4 15.39 -8.27 13.38
C ILE A 4 16.25 -7.47 12.41
N PHE A 5 16.48 -7.99 11.22
CA PHE A 5 17.16 -7.27 10.15
C PHE A 5 16.12 -6.47 9.37
N VAL A 6 16.25 -5.14 9.41
CA VAL A 6 15.40 -4.22 8.67
C VAL A 6 16.20 -3.70 7.48
N VAL A 7 15.59 -3.72 6.30
CA VAL A 7 16.14 -3.12 5.08
C VAL A 7 15.80 -1.63 5.09
N GLU A 8 16.80 -0.77 5.06
CA GLU A 8 16.62 0.65 4.81
C GLU A 8 16.59 0.90 3.30
N LEU A 9 15.60 1.66 2.86
CA LEU A 9 15.44 2.05 1.46
C LEU A 9 15.95 3.48 1.27
N GLU A 10 16.78 3.71 0.26
CA GLU A 10 17.24 5.03 -0.13
C GLU A 10 16.22 5.70 -1.06
N GLY A 11 15.71 6.87 -0.67
CA GLY A 11 14.73 7.65 -1.43
C GLY A 11 13.36 7.75 -0.76
N ARG A 12 12.39 8.32 -1.50
CA ARG A 12 11.01 8.46 -1.01
C ARG A 12 10.41 7.08 -0.79
N SER A 13 9.91 6.82 0.41
CA SER A 13 9.42 5.51 0.79
C SER A 13 8.11 5.58 1.55
N TYR A 14 7.30 4.54 1.39
CA TYR A 14 6.15 4.28 2.25
C TYR A 14 6.60 3.55 3.49
N ARG A 15 6.15 4.03 4.65
CA ARG A 15 6.51 3.49 5.95
C ARG A 15 5.29 2.93 6.66
N CYS A 16 5.52 1.97 7.56
CA CYS A 16 4.48 1.51 8.46
C CYS A 16 3.98 2.67 9.33
N LYS A 17 2.66 2.87 9.43
CA LYS A 17 2.09 3.94 10.24
C LYS A 17 2.48 3.86 11.72
N PHE A 18 2.65 2.63 12.24
CA PHE A 18 2.86 2.35 13.66
C PHE A 18 4.33 2.45 14.10
N CYS A 19 5.25 1.84 13.36
CA CYS A 19 6.68 1.79 13.74
C CYS A 19 7.62 2.53 12.78
N LYS A 20 7.07 3.15 11.72
CA LYS A 20 7.82 3.93 10.72
C LYS A 20 8.89 3.16 9.93
N THR A 21 8.91 1.84 10.05
CA THR A 21 9.75 0.95 9.23
C THR A 21 9.42 1.09 7.75
N HIS A 22 10.44 1.13 6.90
CA HIS A 22 10.28 1.26 5.44
C HIS A 22 9.60 -0.01 4.89
N LEU A 23 8.63 0.16 4.00
CA LEU A 23 7.88 -0.96 3.40
C LEU A 23 8.09 -1.04 1.89
N ALA A 24 8.11 0.09 1.19
CA ALA A 24 8.30 0.13 -0.26
C ALA A 24 8.84 1.50 -0.70
N LEU A 25 9.51 1.54 -1.86
CA LEU A 25 9.84 2.80 -2.53
C LEU A 25 8.60 3.42 -3.17
N ALA A 26 8.55 4.75 -3.22
CA ALA A 26 7.44 5.46 -3.85
C ALA A 26 7.45 5.32 -5.39
N ASP A 27 8.64 5.18 -6.00
CA ASP A 27 8.80 5.00 -7.44
C ASP A 27 8.33 3.62 -7.93
N ASP A 28 8.42 2.60 -7.08
CA ASP A 28 7.94 1.23 -7.33
C ASP A 28 6.41 1.11 -7.23
N LEU A 29 5.74 2.21 -6.88
CA LEU A 29 4.32 2.24 -6.59
C LEU A 29 3.53 2.87 -7.75
N ILE A 30 2.83 2.04 -8.51
CA ILE A 30 2.00 2.50 -9.62
C ILE A 30 0.70 3.11 -9.07
N SER A 31 0.74 4.42 -8.80
CA SER A 31 -0.31 5.18 -8.10
C SER A 31 -1.18 6.07 -8.98
N ARG A 32 -1.47 5.71 -10.24
CA ARG A 32 -2.13 6.68 -11.16
C ARG A 32 -3.57 6.38 -11.58
N LEU A 33 -4.07 5.14 -11.52
CA LEU A 33 -5.42 4.82 -12.05
C LEU A 33 -6.48 4.45 -11.01
N LEU A 34 -6.12 4.19 -9.76
CA LEU A 34 -7.06 3.67 -8.75
C LEU A 34 -7.40 4.65 -7.61
N LYS A 35 -6.99 5.93 -7.70
CA LYS A 35 -7.34 6.97 -6.71
C LYS A 35 -8.87 7.18 -6.53
N ARG A 36 -9.72 6.62 -7.40
CA ARG A 36 -11.16 6.89 -7.43
C ARG A 36 -12.10 5.70 -7.19
N ILE A 37 -11.63 4.45 -7.23
CA ILE A 37 -12.57 3.30 -7.36
C ILE A 37 -12.72 2.47 -6.08
N ILE A 38 -11.75 2.47 -5.16
CA ILE A 38 -11.85 1.72 -3.90
C ILE A 38 -11.55 2.66 -2.74
N ALA A 39 -12.57 3.02 -1.98
CA ALA A 39 -12.44 3.78 -0.74
C ALA A 39 -11.66 2.94 0.28
N GLY A 40 -10.40 3.31 0.55
CA GLY A 40 -9.64 2.83 1.72
C GLY A 40 -8.41 1.95 1.45
N ALA A 41 -8.24 1.39 0.25
CA ALA A 41 -7.08 0.54 -0.08
C ALA A 41 -6.46 0.94 -1.41
N LEU A 42 -5.16 1.21 -1.40
CA LEU A 42 -4.41 1.62 -2.59
C LEU A 42 -2.96 1.18 -2.35
N LEU A 43 -2.49 0.18 -3.09
CA LEU A 43 -1.57 0.42 -4.21
C LEU A 43 -1.01 -0.89 -4.80
N HIS A 44 -1.02 -0.95 -6.14
CA HIS A 44 -0.63 -2.10 -6.95
C HIS A 44 0.87 -2.04 -7.23
N CYS A 45 1.66 -2.86 -6.55
CA CYS A 45 3.09 -3.02 -6.82
C CYS A 45 3.25 -4.04 -7.95
N GLY A 46 3.74 -3.61 -9.11
CA GLY A 46 3.96 -4.50 -10.24
C GLY A 46 5.29 -4.19 -10.91
N CYS A 47 6.25 -5.11 -10.79
CA CYS A 47 7.39 -5.14 -11.69
C CYS A 47 7.20 -6.21 -12.75
N ALA A 48 6.89 -5.77 -13.97
CA ALA A 48 7.09 -6.57 -15.16
C ALA A 48 8.50 -6.25 -15.69
N THR A 49 9.41 -7.21 -15.53
CA THR A 49 10.67 -7.46 -16.24
C THR A 49 11.39 -6.27 -16.90
N SER A 50 12.63 -6.00 -16.48
CA SER A 50 13.66 -5.51 -17.40
C SER A 50 14.80 -6.53 -17.49
N SER A 51 15.21 -6.77 -18.72
CA SER A 51 16.11 -7.80 -19.24
C SER A 51 17.58 -7.70 -18.78
N HIS A 52 17.88 -7.04 -17.66
CA HIS A 52 19.24 -6.82 -17.17
C HIS A 52 19.33 -6.93 -15.63
N GLY A 53 19.30 -8.15 -15.12
CA GLY A 53 20.16 -8.61 -14.03
C GLY A 53 19.93 -8.21 -12.57
N LEU A 54 19.19 -7.14 -12.22
CA LEU A 54 18.83 -6.84 -10.82
C LEU A 54 17.52 -6.04 -10.75
N ASN A 55 16.39 -6.72 -10.52
CA ASN A 55 15.12 -6.07 -10.16
C ASN A 55 14.44 -6.89 -9.05
N VAL A 56 14.40 -6.37 -7.83
CA VAL A 56 13.65 -6.99 -6.72
C VAL A 56 12.74 -5.93 -6.13
N THR A 57 11.67 -5.62 -6.85
CA THR A 57 10.61 -4.75 -6.37
C THR A 57 9.66 -5.61 -5.54
N SER A 58 10.13 -5.94 -4.35
CA SER A 58 9.40 -6.66 -3.31
C SER A 58 9.19 -5.72 -2.15
N ILE A 59 7.97 -5.65 -1.62
CA ILE A 59 7.72 -4.99 -0.33
C ILE A 59 8.72 -5.55 0.68
N VAL A 60 9.52 -4.67 1.28
CA VAL A 60 10.54 -5.04 2.26
C VAL A 60 9.96 -4.98 3.66
N ASN A 61 10.64 -5.62 4.62
CA ASN A 61 10.27 -5.56 6.03
C ASN A 61 8.83 -6.01 6.30
N THR A 62 8.35 -6.98 5.51
CA THR A 62 7.04 -7.60 5.70
C THR A 62 7.16 -9.12 5.79
N THR A 63 6.15 -9.72 6.40
CA THR A 63 5.95 -11.16 6.48
C THR A 63 4.58 -11.48 5.87
N ILE A 64 4.48 -12.63 5.20
CA ILE A 64 3.26 -13.07 4.53
C ILE A 64 2.53 -14.04 5.47
N GLY A 65 1.23 -13.81 5.65
CA GLY A 65 0.34 -14.67 6.43
C GLY A 65 -0.09 -15.93 5.69
N THR A 66 -1.08 -16.59 6.28
CA THR A 66 -1.74 -17.75 5.66
C THR A 66 -2.57 -17.30 4.46
N PRO A 67 -2.47 -17.98 3.30
CA PRO A 67 -3.34 -17.73 2.17
C PRO A 67 -4.79 -18.10 2.50
N GLU A 68 -5.71 -17.23 2.15
CA GLU A 68 -7.16 -17.37 2.35
C GLU A 68 -7.92 -17.01 1.08
N GLU A 69 -9.04 -17.68 0.85
CA GLU A 69 -9.92 -17.35 -0.28
C GLU A 69 -10.84 -16.19 0.05
N ARG A 70 -10.85 -15.16 -0.80
CA ARG A 70 -11.65 -13.95 -0.64
C ARG A 70 -12.38 -13.63 -1.94
N VAL A 71 -13.70 -13.47 -1.85
CA VAL A 71 -14.52 -12.99 -2.97
C VAL A 71 -14.38 -11.47 -3.05
N MET A 72 -13.98 -10.98 -4.22
CA MET A 72 -13.86 -9.56 -4.53
C MET A 72 -14.76 -9.19 -5.70
N LEU A 73 -14.86 -7.89 -6.02
CA LEU A 73 -15.65 -7.42 -7.16
C LEU A 73 -15.27 -8.09 -8.50
N SER A 74 -14.00 -8.50 -8.64
CA SER A 74 -13.49 -9.16 -9.84
C SER A 74 -13.44 -10.69 -9.74
N GLY A 75 -14.17 -11.30 -8.81
CA GLY A 75 -14.23 -12.76 -8.64
C GLY A 75 -13.46 -13.30 -7.43
N LEU A 76 -13.30 -14.63 -7.38
CA LEU A 76 -12.63 -15.36 -6.30
C LEU A 76 -11.11 -15.29 -6.43
N HIS A 77 -10.44 -14.89 -5.35
CA HIS A 77 -8.98 -14.80 -5.27
C HIS A 77 -8.48 -15.50 -4.01
N THR A 78 -7.31 -16.14 -4.08
CA THR A 78 -6.53 -16.51 -2.90
C THR A 78 -5.61 -15.33 -2.57
N VAL A 79 -5.71 -14.79 -1.37
CA VAL A 79 -4.90 -13.66 -0.90
C VAL A 79 -4.24 -14.01 0.43
N ALA A 80 -3.10 -13.38 0.72
CA ALA A 80 -2.45 -13.51 2.02
C ALA A 80 -2.22 -12.13 2.63
N ASP A 81 -2.64 -11.92 3.87
CA ASP A 81 -2.35 -10.68 4.59
C ASP A 81 -0.84 -10.50 4.77
N ILE A 82 -0.38 -9.25 4.73
CA ILE A 82 1.03 -8.91 4.97
C ILE A 82 1.18 -8.09 6.24
N PHE A 83 2.16 -8.47 7.05
CA PHE A 83 2.41 -7.91 8.37
C PHE A 83 3.77 -7.22 8.38
N CYS A 84 3.87 -6.07 9.04
CA CYS A 84 5.16 -5.43 9.26
C CYS A 84 6.06 -6.31 10.15
N CYS A 85 7.29 -6.58 9.72
CA CYS A 85 8.20 -7.44 10.49
C CYS A 85 8.64 -6.82 11.82
N CYS A 86 8.52 -5.50 11.98
CA CYS A 86 8.95 -4.78 13.16
C CYS A 86 7.86 -4.72 14.24
N CYS A 87 6.61 -4.41 13.87
CA CYS A 87 5.51 -4.26 14.85
C CYS A 87 4.40 -5.32 14.74
N GLY A 88 4.46 -6.22 13.75
CA GLY A 88 3.47 -7.27 13.54
C GLY A 88 2.09 -6.78 13.07
N GLN A 89 1.90 -5.48 12.84
CA GLN A 89 0.62 -4.95 12.37
C GLN A 89 0.40 -5.29 10.89
N ILE A 90 -0.87 -5.55 10.53
CA ILE A 90 -1.29 -5.70 9.14
C ILE A 90 -1.08 -4.37 8.43
N VAL A 91 -0.39 -4.43 7.28
CA VAL A 91 -0.13 -3.27 6.42
C VAL A 91 -0.79 -3.40 5.04
N GLY A 92 -1.32 -4.59 4.71
CA GLY A 92 -1.91 -4.87 3.41
C GLY A 92 -2.11 -6.36 3.17
N TRP A 93 -2.16 -6.76 1.91
CA TRP A 93 -2.26 -8.15 1.47
C TRP A 93 -1.62 -8.36 0.09
N LYS A 94 -1.36 -9.61 -0.27
CA LYS A 94 -0.80 -10.04 -1.55
C LYS A 94 -1.79 -10.97 -2.27
N TYR A 95 -1.90 -10.85 -3.59
CA TYR A 95 -2.58 -11.85 -4.40
C TYR A 95 -1.69 -13.09 -4.56
N GLU A 96 -2.12 -14.22 -4.01
CA GLU A 96 -1.44 -15.51 -4.21
C GLU A 96 -1.92 -16.18 -5.49
N SER A 97 -3.25 -16.21 -5.71
CA SER A 97 -3.82 -16.74 -6.94
C SER A 97 -5.14 -16.08 -7.31
N ALA A 98 -5.47 -16.05 -8.59
CA ALA A 98 -6.78 -15.66 -9.10
C ALA A 98 -7.43 -16.84 -9.82
N HIS A 99 -8.71 -17.10 -9.55
CA HIS A 99 -9.43 -18.20 -10.20
C HIS A 99 -9.75 -17.90 -11.67
N GLU A 100 -9.99 -16.63 -11.99
CA GLU A 100 -10.29 -16.18 -13.35
C GLU A 100 -9.02 -15.85 -14.14
N LYS A 101 -8.94 -16.35 -15.38
CA LYS A 101 -7.81 -16.07 -16.30
C LYS A 101 -7.62 -14.57 -16.57
N SER A 102 -8.72 -13.83 -16.64
CA SER A 102 -8.74 -12.38 -16.82
C SER A 102 -8.06 -11.62 -15.67
N GLN A 103 -7.93 -12.23 -14.49
CA GLN A 103 -7.39 -11.63 -13.28
C GLN A 103 -5.97 -12.13 -12.94
N LYS A 104 -5.40 -13.08 -13.69
CA LYS A 104 -4.06 -13.64 -13.44
C LYS A 104 -2.95 -12.58 -13.40
N TYR A 105 -3.12 -11.45 -14.07
CA TYR A 105 -2.19 -10.32 -14.02
C TYR A 105 -2.05 -9.70 -12.60
N LYS A 106 -2.93 -10.05 -11.65
CA LYS A 106 -2.87 -9.59 -10.26
C LYS A 106 -2.00 -10.49 -9.38
N GLU A 107 -1.78 -11.74 -9.77
CA GLU A 107 -0.99 -12.69 -8.98
C GLU A 107 0.42 -12.17 -8.72
N GLY A 108 0.91 -12.36 -7.50
CA GLY A 108 2.19 -11.84 -7.04
C GLY A 108 2.21 -10.35 -6.70
N LYS A 109 1.14 -9.60 -7.02
CA LYS A 109 1.05 -8.18 -6.67
C LYS A 109 0.62 -7.99 -5.24
N PHE A 110 1.13 -6.93 -4.65
CA PHE A 110 0.78 -6.49 -3.31
C PHE A 110 -0.17 -5.31 -3.35
N VAL A 111 -0.96 -5.19 -2.28
CA VAL A 111 -1.87 -4.09 -1.99
C VAL A 111 -1.59 -3.62 -0.57
N LEU A 112 -1.17 -2.36 -0.43
CA LEU A 112 -1.04 -1.73 0.88
C LEU A 112 -2.31 -0.95 1.24
N GLU A 113 -2.64 -0.92 2.54
CA GLU A 113 -3.78 -0.16 3.05
C GLU A 113 -3.34 1.27 3.40
N ARG A 114 -4.00 2.27 2.81
CA ARG A 114 -3.67 3.69 3.06
C ARG A 114 -3.79 4.06 4.54
N GLY A 115 -4.73 3.46 5.26
CA GLY A 115 -4.92 3.68 6.70
C GLY A 115 -3.80 3.10 7.58
N ARG A 116 -2.92 2.25 7.03
CA ARG A 116 -1.86 1.50 7.74
C ARG A 116 -0.44 1.92 7.33
N ILE A 117 -0.31 2.76 6.30
CA ILE A 117 0.97 3.28 5.80
C ILE A 117 1.01 4.81 5.90
N VAL A 118 2.21 5.38 5.87
CA VAL A 118 2.45 6.83 5.74
C VAL A 118 3.47 7.07 4.65
N ASP A 119 3.27 8.12 3.86
CA ASP A 119 4.26 8.61 2.90
C ASP A 119 5.22 9.56 3.62
N ASP A 120 6.51 9.48 3.31
CA ASP A 120 7.54 10.38 3.84
C ASP A 120 7.27 11.85 3.43
N VAL A 121 6.51 12.07 2.34
CA VAL A 121 6.20 13.42 1.83
C VAL A 121 4.92 14.04 2.42
N ASP A 122 4.01 13.23 2.99
CA ASP A 122 2.67 13.67 3.39
C ASP A 122 2.60 14.46 4.72
N PHE A 123 3.73 14.69 5.41
CA PHE A 123 3.76 15.59 6.57
C PHE A 123 3.45 17.07 6.21
N SER A 124 3.39 17.39 4.91
CA SER A 124 3.11 18.74 4.39
C SER A 124 1.70 18.93 3.79
N THR A 125 0.96 17.86 3.49
CA THR A 125 -0.32 17.98 2.76
C THR A 125 -1.56 17.81 3.64
N GLU A 126 -1.44 17.26 4.86
CA GLU A 126 -2.59 17.17 5.79
C GLU A 126 -3.00 18.50 6.44
N PHE A 127 -2.36 19.63 6.09
CA PHE A 127 -2.72 20.97 6.59
C PHE A 127 -3.64 21.79 5.67
N PHE A 128 -4.12 21.26 4.53
CA PHE A 128 -4.89 22.07 3.57
C PHE A 128 -6.37 21.70 3.37
N ILE A 129 -6.93 20.78 4.16
CA ILE A 129 -8.36 20.47 4.05
C ILE A 129 -9.00 20.33 5.44
N ASP A 130 -9.00 21.40 6.24
CA ASP A 130 -10.18 21.74 7.04
C ASP A 130 -10.09 23.17 7.59
N SER A 131 -10.67 24.13 6.87
CA SER A 131 -11.10 25.44 7.41
C SER A 131 -11.96 26.16 6.35
N HIS A 132 -13.06 25.54 5.94
CA HIS A 132 -14.18 26.32 5.41
C HIS A 132 -15.39 26.16 6.33
N ALA A 133 -15.18 26.53 7.60
CA ALA A 133 -16.24 26.77 8.54
C ALA A 133 -16.83 28.17 8.29
N ASN A 134 -17.87 28.19 7.48
CA ASN A 134 -19.12 28.92 7.73
C ASN A 134 -19.05 30.36 8.27
N MET A 135 -19.28 31.35 7.39
CA MET A 135 -19.96 32.60 7.75
C MET A 135 -20.95 32.96 6.63
N SER A 136 -22.18 32.48 6.77
CA SER A 136 -23.37 33.15 6.23
C SER A 136 -23.90 34.05 7.34
N ASP A 137 -24.01 35.35 7.10
CA ASP A 137 -25.30 36.05 7.12
C ASP A 137 -25.14 37.47 6.60
N GLY A 138 -26.12 37.92 5.81
CA GLY A 138 -26.20 39.28 5.31
C GLY A 138 -26.92 40.20 6.28
N GLU A 139 -26.56 41.48 6.28
CA GLU A 139 -27.42 42.56 6.75
C GLU A 139 -27.27 43.80 5.85
N ASP A 140 -28.42 44.34 5.49
CA ASP A 140 -28.75 45.59 4.78
C ASP A 140 -28.09 46.84 5.39
N ALA A 141 -27.63 47.77 4.52
CA ALA A 141 -27.82 49.23 4.59
C ALA A 141 -27.11 49.96 3.43
#